data_AF-A0A1H3DCT4-F1
#
_entry.id   AF-A0A1H3DCT4-F1
#
_cell.length_a   1.000
_cell.length_b   1.000
_cell.length_c   1.000
_cell.angle_alpha   90.00
_cell.angle_beta   90.00
_cell.angle_gamma   90.00
#
_symmetry.space_group_name_H-M   'P 1'
#
loop_
_entity.id
_entity.type
_entity.pdbx_description
1 polymer ?
#
loop_
_entity_poly.entity_id
_entity_poly.type
_entity_poly.pdbx_seq_one_letter_code
_entity_poly.pdbx_strand_id
1 'polypeptide(L)'
;MVHQPHPERTASVPRRRRGHPSPAPADALRFGGRYEDLRDDRLAHTLVREDAAVEREELSPHERISCHVHRRWAHECISSPAHVIAVTGHRWCRSCEAEASVAVDEVSGAVSVVCTRCRTIPDTAATRQILRTCRASLAVALDGRRACAAQQVRAA
;
A
#
# COMPACT_ATOMS: atom_id res chain seq x y z
N MET A 1 -7.73 17.77 -53.18
CA MET A 1 -7.16 16.46 -52.78
C MET A 1 -5.81 16.71 -52.15
N VAL A 2 -5.73 16.78 -50.81
CA VAL A 2 -4.44 16.70 -50.10
C VAL A 2 -4.69 15.91 -48.82
N HIS A 3 -3.88 14.88 -48.66
CA HIS A 3 -3.89 13.84 -47.63
C HIS A 3 -3.83 14.40 -46.20
N GLN A 4 -4.62 13.82 -45.29
CA GLN A 4 -4.26 13.76 -43.87
C GLN A 4 -3.20 12.66 -43.66
N PRO A 5 -2.37 12.77 -42.61
CA PRO A 5 -2.02 11.59 -41.84
C PRO A 5 -2.32 11.74 -40.34
N HIS A 6 -2.80 10.63 -39.78
CA HIS A 6 -3.08 10.35 -38.37
C HIS A 6 -1.89 10.61 -37.44
N PRO A 7 -2.10 11.09 -36.21
CA PRO A 7 -1.11 10.91 -35.15
C PRO A 7 -1.16 9.47 -34.62
N GLU A 8 0.02 8.87 -34.58
CA GLU A 8 0.31 7.49 -34.27
C GLU A 8 -0.10 7.11 -32.84
N ARG A 9 -0.74 5.94 -32.73
CA ARG A 9 -0.90 5.18 -31.49
C ARG A 9 0.47 5.00 -30.84
N THR A 10 0.71 5.70 -29.74
CA THR A 10 1.80 5.37 -28.81
C THR A 10 1.61 3.93 -28.34
N ALA A 11 2.50 3.05 -28.80
CA ALA A 11 2.58 1.67 -28.33
C ALA A 11 2.93 1.68 -26.83
N SER A 12 1.96 1.30 -26.00
CA SER A 12 2.15 1.07 -24.57
C SER A 12 3.19 -0.02 -24.36
N VAL A 13 4.39 0.37 -23.95
CA VAL A 13 5.47 -0.56 -23.57
C VAL A 13 4.94 -1.49 -22.46
N PRO A 14 5.04 -2.83 -22.61
CA PRO A 14 4.61 -3.74 -21.58
C PRO A 14 5.53 -3.58 -20.37
N ARG A 15 5.00 -3.02 -19.27
CA ARG A 15 5.66 -3.02 -17.96
C ARG A 15 5.99 -4.46 -17.60
N ARG A 16 7.28 -4.83 -17.68
CA ARG A 16 7.80 -6.11 -17.19
C ARG A 16 7.22 -6.36 -15.79
N ARG A 17 6.53 -7.48 -15.62
CA ARG A 17 6.09 -8.00 -14.33
C ARG A 17 7.32 -8.18 -13.44
N ARG A 18 7.67 -7.16 -12.66
CA ARG A 18 8.68 -7.31 -11.61
C ARG A 18 7.98 -8.11 -10.50
N GLY A 19 8.29 -9.40 -10.44
CA GLY A 19 8.00 -10.19 -9.23
C GLY A 19 8.48 -9.41 -8.02
N HIS A 20 7.75 -9.48 -6.91
CA HIS A 20 8.20 -8.82 -5.69
C HIS A 20 9.56 -9.41 -5.30
N PRO A 21 10.62 -8.59 -5.21
CA PRO A 21 11.94 -9.13 -4.93
C PRO A 21 11.95 -9.67 -3.51
N SER A 22 12.51 -10.87 -3.35
CA SER A 22 12.82 -11.44 -2.04
C SER A 22 13.73 -10.50 -1.24
N PRO A 23 13.64 -10.50 0.09
CA PRO A 23 14.54 -9.74 0.94
C PRO A 23 16.01 -10.14 0.72
N ALA A 24 16.94 -9.24 1.00
CA ALA A 24 18.35 -9.58 1.02
C ALA A 24 18.60 -10.64 2.13
N PRO A 25 19.57 -11.56 1.95
CA PRO A 25 19.83 -12.63 2.93
C PRO A 25 20.09 -12.11 4.35
N ALA A 26 20.79 -10.99 4.49
CA ALA A 26 21.06 -10.35 5.78
C ALA A 26 19.76 -9.85 6.45
N ASP A 27 18.86 -9.23 5.67
CA ASP A 27 17.56 -8.76 6.17
C ASP A 27 16.68 -9.94 6.59
N ALA A 28 16.68 -11.02 5.80
CA ALA A 28 15.93 -12.24 6.11
C ALA A 28 16.41 -12.90 7.42
N LEU A 29 17.73 -12.98 7.64
CA LEU A 29 18.29 -13.50 8.90
C LEU A 29 17.90 -12.64 10.11
N ARG A 30 17.88 -11.31 9.93
CA ARG A 30 17.64 -10.37 11.04
C ARG A 30 16.15 -10.24 11.41
N PHE A 31 15.26 -10.21 10.41
CA PHE A 31 13.84 -9.91 10.61
C PHE A 31 12.91 -11.09 10.28
N GLY A 32 13.38 -12.09 9.54
CA GLY A 32 12.54 -13.17 9.00
C GLY A 32 11.77 -13.96 10.05
N GLY A 33 12.39 -14.26 11.18
CA GLY A 33 11.73 -15.00 12.28
C GLY A 33 10.50 -14.28 12.86
N ARG A 34 10.37 -12.96 12.68
CA ARG A 34 9.16 -12.23 13.10
C ARG A 34 7.95 -12.54 12.24
N TYR A 35 8.16 -13.10 11.05
CA TYR A 35 7.17 -13.21 9.98
C TYR A 35 6.96 -14.65 9.46
N GLU A 36 7.59 -15.65 10.08
CA GLU A 36 7.59 -17.05 9.62
C GLU A 36 6.21 -17.74 9.65
N ASP A 37 5.32 -17.32 10.56
CA ASP A 37 3.96 -17.86 10.69
C ASP A 37 2.97 -17.28 9.66
N LEU A 38 3.38 -16.30 8.85
CA LEU A 38 2.50 -15.73 7.83
C LEU A 38 2.36 -16.65 6.63
N ARG A 39 1.12 -16.96 6.26
CA ARG A 39 0.82 -17.75 5.05
C ARG A 39 1.04 -16.98 3.74
N ASP A 40 1.00 -15.65 3.80
CA ASP A 40 1.29 -14.80 2.64
C ASP A 40 2.79 -14.49 2.64
N ASP A 41 3.57 -15.32 1.94
CA ASP A 41 5.02 -15.16 1.77
C ASP A 41 5.41 -13.78 1.24
N ARG A 42 4.55 -13.20 0.40
CA ARG A 42 4.82 -11.90 -0.22
C ARG A 42 4.66 -10.79 0.80
N LEU A 43 3.63 -10.86 1.63
CA LEU A 43 3.48 -9.96 2.76
C LEU A 43 4.66 -10.12 3.72
N ALA A 44 5.06 -11.35 4.06
CA ALA A 44 6.20 -11.63 4.92
C ALA A 44 7.51 -11.02 4.37
N HIS A 45 7.82 -11.25 3.09
CA HIS A 45 8.97 -10.66 2.41
C HIS A 45 8.91 -9.13 2.39
N THR A 46 7.73 -8.55 2.21
CA THR A 46 7.55 -7.09 2.22
C THR A 46 7.80 -6.52 3.61
N LEU A 47 7.25 -7.15 4.65
CA LEU A 47 7.47 -6.77 6.05
C LEU A 47 8.95 -6.79 6.44
N VAL A 48 9.69 -7.85 6.06
CA VAL A 48 11.14 -7.95 6.26
C VAL A 48 11.88 -6.79 5.58
N ARG A 49 11.56 -6.54 4.31
CA ARG A 49 12.21 -5.47 3.53
C ARG A 49 11.94 -4.08 4.10
N GLU A 50 10.70 -3.83 4.51
CA GLU A 50 10.33 -2.55 5.10
C GLU A 50 10.93 -2.36 6.49
N ASP A 51 11.02 -3.40 7.33
CA ASP A 51 11.72 -3.33 8.61
C ASP A 51 13.18 -2.95 8.43
N ALA A 52 13.85 -3.59 7.46
CA ALA A 52 15.24 -3.29 7.16
C ALA A 52 15.45 -1.88 6.57
N ALA A 53 14.56 -1.44 5.68
CA ALA A 53 14.62 -0.10 5.11
C ALA A 53 14.32 0.99 6.14
N VAL A 54 13.38 0.75 7.08
CA VAL A 54 13.10 1.68 8.19
C VAL A 54 14.30 1.79 9.12
N GLU A 55 14.95 0.67 9.45
CA GLU A 55 16.14 0.69 10.31
C GLU A 55 17.32 1.42 9.67
N ARG A 56 17.46 1.37 8.35
CA ARG A 56 18.47 2.13 7.60
C ARG A 56 18.05 3.58 7.28
N GLU A 57 16.90 4.03 7.79
CA GLU A 57 16.33 5.36 7.52
C GLU A 57 16.02 5.63 6.03
N GLU A 58 15.94 4.58 5.22
CA GLU A 58 15.61 4.63 3.78
C GLU A 58 14.10 4.72 3.54
N LEU A 59 13.29 4.37 4.55
CA LEU A 59 11.84 4.37 4.50
C LEU A 59 11.26 4.98 5.78
N SER A 60 10.37 5.96 5.61
CA SER A 60 9.60 6.48 6.75
C SER A 60 8.62 5.42 7.25
N PRO A 61 8.45 5.23 8.58
CA PRO A 61 7.44 4.33 9.13
C PRO A 61 6.01 4.60 8.62
N HIS A 62 5.71 5.85 8.27
CA HIS A 62 4.39 6.26 7.77
C HIS A 62 4.20 6.03 6.25
N GLU A 63 5.27 5.74 5.51
CA GLU A 63 5.23 5.40 4.08
C GLU A 63 5.20 3.88 3.84
N ARG A 64 5.20 3.06 4.90
CA ARG A 64 5.10 1.61 4.82
C ARG A 64 3.77 1.17 4.20
N ILE A 65 3.84 0.34 3.17
CA ILE A 65 2.66 -0.26 2.53
C ILE A 65 2.19 -1.52 3.26
N SER A 66 2.94 -2.01 4.24
CA SER A 66 2.52 -3.05 5.18
C SER A 66 2.46 -2.52 6.62
N CYS A 67 1.66 -3.16 7.45
CA CYS A 67 1.54 -2.85 8.86
C CYS A 67 2.25 -3.94 9.68
N HIS A 68 3.37 -3.60 10.31
CA HIS A 68 4.11 -4.54 11.16
C HIS A 68 3.33 -4.92 12.42
N VAL A 69 2.47 -4.03 12.93
CA VAL A 69 1.67 -4.27 14.14
C VAL A 69 0.61 -5.35 13.90
N HIS A 70 -0.19 -5.20 12.83
CA HIS A 70 -1.25 -6.15 12.50
C HIS A 70 -0.80 -7.28 11.57
N ARG A 71 0.44 -7.19 11.06
CA ARG A 71 1.04 -8.14 10.13
C ARG A 71 0.15 -8.38 8.90
N ARG A 72 -0.27 -7.26 8.29
CA ARG A 72 -1.24 -7.14 7.18
C ARG A 72 -0.79 -6.09 6.17
N TRP A 73 -1.39 -6.07 4.99
CA TRP A 73 -1.25 -4.93 4.10
C TRP A 73 -1.87 -3.69 4.75
N ALA A 74 -1.25 -2.51 4.60
CA ALA A 74 -1.69 -1.29 5.28
C ALA A 74 -3.17 -0.95 4.97
N HIS A 75 -3.62 -1.19 3.73
CA HIS A 75 -5.00 -0.95 3.33
C HIS A 75 -6.03 -1.85 4.05
N GLU A 76 -5.62 -3.01 4.55
CA GLU A 76 -6.51 -3.97 5.25
C GLU A 76 -6.75 -3.59 6.72
N CYS A 77 -5.88 -2.75 7.30
CA CYS A 77 -5.95 -2.41 8.72
C CYS A 77 -6.07 -0.92 9.01
N ILE A 78 -5.89 -0.02 8.02
CA ILE A 78 -5.86 1.44 8.22
C ILE A 78 -7.08 2.00 8.97
N SER A 79 -8.26 1.41 8.78
CA SER A 79 -9.49 1.83 9.46
C SER A 79 -9.52 1.47 10.95
N SER A 80 -8.59 0.64 11.45
CA SER A 80 -8.46 0.27 12.86
C SER A 80 -8.19 1.49 13.75
N PRO A 81 -8.83 1.61 14.92
CA PRO A 81 -8.53 2.66 15.91
C PRO A 81 -7.06 2.73 16.32
N ALA A 82 -6.32 1.62 16.21
CA ALA A 82 -4.89 1.56 16.49
C ALA A 82 -4.04 2.45 15.56
N HIS A 83 -4.61 2.94 14.45
CA HIS A 83 -3.98 3.89 13.53
C HIS A 83 -4.53 5.31 13.65
N VAL A 84 -5.19 5.66 14.75
CA VAL A 84 -5.49 7.06 15.05
C VAL A 84 -4.35 7.64 15.88
N ILE A 85 -3.64 8.63 15.33
CA ILE A 85 -2.53 9.31 16.03
C ILE A 85 -2.78 10.81 15.93
N ALA A 86 -3.46 11.36 16.95
CA ALA A 86 -3.84 12.77 16.99
C ALA A 86 -2.62 13.71 16.88
N VAL A 87 -1.50 13.34 17.52
CA VAL A 87 -0.27 14.13 17.55
C VAL A 87 0.30 14.38 16.15
N THR A 88 0.42 13.32 15.33
CA THR A 88 0.94 13.42 13.96
C THR A 88 -0.12 13.81 12.94
N GLY A 89 -1.39 13.82 13.35
CA GLY A 89 -2.53 14.06 12.46
C GLY A 89 -2.95 12.83 11.65
N HIS A 90 -2.37 11.66 11.91
CA HIS A 90 -2.72 10.44 11.20
C HIS A 90 -4.16 10.02 11.57
N ARG A 91 -5.03 9.94 10.55
CA ARG A 91 -6.48 9.73 10.70
C ARG A 91 -7.13 10.70 11.69
N TRP A 92 -6.75 11.98 11.65
CA TRP A 92 -7.27 12.98 12.58
C TRP A 92 -7.73 14.25 11.87
N CYS A 93 -8.88 14.77 12.28
CA CYS A 93 -9.36 16.09 11.88
C CYS A 93 -9.04 17.10 12.99
N ARG A 94 -8.15 18.05 12.70
CA ARG A 94 -7.76 19.07 13.68
C ARG A 94 -8.89 20.04 14.02
N SER A 95 -9.70 20.45 13.03
CA SER A 95 -10.79 21.41 13.25
C SER A 95 -11.91 20.87 14.15
N CYS A 96 -12.16 19.55 14.11
CA CYS A 96 -13.22 18.92 14.89
C CYS A 96 -12.71 18.17 16.13
N GLU A 97 -11.39 18.11 16.30
CA GLU A 97 -10.70 17.30 17.30
C GLU A 97 -11.28 15.87 17.38
N ALA A 98 -11.36 15.22 16.21
CA ALA A 98 -11.98 13.91 16.08
C ALA A 98 -11.27 13.04 15.05
N GLU A 99 -11.47 11.73 15.18
CA GLU A 99 -10.95 10.76 14.22
C GLU A 99 -11.52 10.98 12.81
N ALA A 100 -10.70 10.64 11.83
CA ALA A 100 -11.11 10.53 10.44
C ALA A 100 -11.25 9.05 10.08
N SER A 101 -12.41 8.70 9.52
CA SER A 101 -12.64 7.37 8.95
C SER A 101 -11.88 7.25 7.63
N VAL A 102 -11.33 6.07 7.39
CA VAL A 102 -10.70 5.72 6.11
C VAL A 102 -11.52 4.59 5.51
N ALA A 103 -11.95 4.77 4.27
CA ALA A 103 -12.63 3.75 3.50
C ALA A 103 -11.76 3.34 2.32
N VAL A 104 -11.64 2.03 2.12
CA VAL A 104 -10.89 1.42 1.02
C VAL A 104 -11.86 0.56 0.22
N ASP A 105 -11.99 0.87 -1.06
CA ASP A 105 -12.67 0.03 -2.03
C ASP A 105 -11.60 -0.78 -2.79
N GLU A 106 -11.51 -2.06 -2.46
CA GLU A 106 -10.54 -2.97 -3.08
C GLU A 106 -10.87 -3.32 -4.53
N VAL A 107 -12.11 -3.11 -4.98
CA VAL A 107 -12.57 -3.41 -6.34
C VAL A 107 -12.20 -2.27 -7.27
N SER A 108 -12.57 -1.04 -6.93
CA SER A 108 -12.26 0.14 -7.75
C SER A 108 -10.84 0.69 -7.52
N GLY A 109 -10.23 0.36 -6.38
CA GLY A 109 -8.96 0.95 -5.96
C GLY A 109 -9.11 2.31 -5.27
N ALA A 110 -10.34 2.77 -5.02
CA ALA A 110 -10.59 4.04 -4.38
C ALA A 110 -10.24 4.00 -2.90
N VAL A 111 -9.60 5.08 -2.43
CA VAL A 111 -9.32 5.29 -1.01
C VAL A 111 -9.76 6.70 -0.67
N SER A 112 -10.56 6.84 0.40
CA SER A 112 -11.10 8.10 0.88
C SER A 112 -10.89 8.25 2.38
N VAL A 113 -10.77 9.50 2.84
CA VAL A 113 -10.60 9.86 4.24
C VAL A 113 -11.60 10.94 4.58
N VAL A 114 -12.42 10.74 5.60
CA VAL A 114 -13.52 11.66 5.94
C VAL A 114 -13.59 11.82 7.45
N CYS A 115 -13.68 13.06 7.95
CA CYS A 115 -13.91 13.30 9.38
C CYS A 115 -15.24 12.69 9.82
N THR A 116 -15.27 12.00 10.96
CA THR A 116 -16.51 11.41 11.49
C THR A 116 -17.52 12.45 11.97
N ARG A 117 -17.08 13.68 12.26
CA ARG A 117 -17.91 14.81 12.69
C ARG A 117 -18.37 15.70 11.53
N CYS A 118 -17.48 16.48 10.94
CA CYS A 118 -17.85 17.46 9.90
C CYS A 118 -18.03 16.87 8.50
N ARG A 119 -17.76 15.57 8.32
CA ARG A 119 -17.86 14.86 7.03
C ARG A 119 -17.03 15.46 5.89
N THR A 120 -16.10 16.36 6.22
CA THR A 120 -15.15 16.95 5.27
C THR A 120 -13.86 16.12 5.26
N ILE A 121 -13.16 16.14 4.13
CA ILE A 121 -11.84 15.53 3.99
C ILE A 121 -10.82 16.43 4.69
N PRO A 122 -10.09 15.98 5.72
CA PRO A 122 -9.04 16.78 6.33
C PRO A 122 -7.88 16.96 5.33
N ASP A 123 -7.63 18.17 4.82
CA ASP A 123 -6.53 18.42 3.88
C ASP A 123 -5.20 18.62 4.63
N THR A 124 -4.57 17.51 4.99
CA THR A 124 -3.31 17.50 5.74
C THR A 124 -2.26 16.63 5.03
N ALA A 125 -0.98 16.85 5.36
CA ALA A 125 0.10 15.99 4.87
C ALA A 125 -0.12 14.51 5.24
N ALA A 126 -0.59 14.25 6.47
CA ALA A 126 -0.92 12.91 6.94
C ALA A 126 -2.06 12.27 6.13
N THR A 127 -3.11 13.03 5.78
CA THR A 127 -4.18 12.53 4.92
C THR A 127 -3.66 12.15 3.53
N ARG A 128 -2.86 13.04 2.91
CA ARG A 128 -2.27 12.75 1.60
C ARG A 128 -1.36 11.53 1.64
N GLN A 129 -0.62 11.35 2.73
CA GLN A 129 0.21 10.18 2.97
C GLN A 129 -0.63 8.90 3.08
N ILE A 130 -1.68 8.87 3.91
CA ILE A 130 -2.62 7.74 3.99
C ILE A 130 -3.11 7.35 2.60
N LEU A 131 -3.59 8.33 1.82
CA LEU A 131 -4.10 8.08 0.48
C LEU A 131 -3.05 7.45 -0.44
N ARG A 132 -1.79 7.92 -0.40
CA ARG A 132 -0.71 7.34 -1.21
C ARG A 132 -0.36 5.93 -0.75
N THR A 133 -0.10 5.75 0.54
CA THR A 133 0.33 4.49 1.14
C THR A 133 -0.71 3.39 0.94
N CYS A 134 -1.99 3.69 1.19
CA CYS A 134 -3.07 2.72 0.99
C CYS A 134 -3.24 2.33 -0.49
N ARG A 135 -3.15 3.30 -1.42
CA ARG A 135 -3.20 2.99 -2.86
C ARG A 135 -2.02 2.13 -3.31
N ALA A 136 -0.82 2.44 -2.84
CA ALA A 136 0.38 1.65 -3.14
C ALA A 136 0.26 0.22 -2.56
N SER A 137 -0.19 0.11 -1.31
CA SER A 137 -0.48 -1.16 -0.64
C SER A 137 -1.46 -2.03 -1.43
N LEU A 138 -2.58 -1.43 -1.85
CA LEU A 138 -3.60 -2.13 -2.63
C LEU A 138 -3.10 -2.54 -4.01
N ALA A 139 -2.39 -1.65 -4.72
CA ALA A 139 -1.81 -1.96 -6.03
C ALA A 139 -0.85 -3.15 -5.94
N VAL A 140 0.01 -3.14 -4.92
CA VAL A 140 0.91 -4.26 -4.65
C VAL A 140 0.11 -5.52 -4.40
N ALA A 141 -0.83 -5.54 -3.45
CA ALA A 141 -1.62 -6.74 -3.14
C ALA A 141 -2.36 -7.31 -4.37
N LEU A 142 -3.04 -6.46 -5.15
CA LEU A 142 -3.77 -6.84 -6.37
C LEU A 142 -2.86 -7.45 -7.44
N ASP A 143 -1.66 -6.91 -7.65
CA ASP A 143 -0.71 -7.47 -8.61
C ASP A 143 -0.31 -8.92 -8.26
N GLY A 144 -0.27 -9.25 -6.97
CA GLY A 144 0.03 -10.61 -6.51
C GLY A 144 -1.12 -11.56 -6.75
N ARG A 145 -2.34 -11.13 -6.43
CA ARG A 145 -3.55 -11.92 -6.71
C ARG A 145 -3.65 -12.24 -8.21
N ARG A 146 -3.40 -11.25 -9.07
CA ARG A 146 -3.39 -11.41 -10.53
C ARG A 146 -2.25 -12.32 -11.02
N ALA A 147 -1.07 -12.24 -10.42
CA ALA A 147 0.05 -13.11 -10.77
C ALA A 147 -0.22 -14.58 -10.42
N CYS A 148 -0.74 -14.84 -9.22
CA CYS A 148 -1.12 -16.18 -8.77
C CYS A 148 -2.22 -16.79 -9.65
N ALA A 149 -3.30 -16.04 -9.92
CA ALA A 149 -4.37 -16.50 -10.80
C ALA A 149 -3.86 -16.84 -12.22
N ALA A 150 -2.96 -16.01 -12.78
CA ALA A 150 -2.36 -16.28 -14.08
C ALA A 150 -1.46 -17.51 -14.10
N GLN A 151 -0.82 -17.86 -12.98
CA GLN A 151 0.00 -19.06 -12.85
C GLN A 151 -0.86 -20.32 -12.73
N GLN A 152 -1.96 -20.25 -11.98
CA GLN A 152 -2.94 -21.33 -11.87
C GLN A 152 -3.55 -21.70 -13.22
N VAL A 153 -3.94 -20.70 -14.03
CA VAL A 153 -4.48 -20.93 -15.38
C VAL A 153 -3.47 -21.57 -16.33
N ARG A 154 -2.16 -21.33 -16.14
CA ARG A 154 -1.10 -21.94 -16.99
C ARG A 154 -0.75 -23.37 -16.59
N ALA A 155 -1.10 -23.77 -15.38
CA ALA A 155 -0.83 -25.10 -14.84
C ALA A 155 -2.02 -26.06 -15.03
N ALA A 156 -3.16 -25.56 -15.51
CA ALA A 156 -4.36 -26.31 -15.87
C ALA A 156 -4.43 -26.54 -17.38
#